data_AF-A0A938GAR7-F1
#
_entry.id   AF-A0A938GAR7-F1
#
_cell.length_a   1.000
_cell.length_b   1.000
_cell.length_c   1.000
_cell.angle_alpha   90.00
_cell.angle_beta   90.00
_cell.angle_gamma   90.00
#
_symmetry.space_group_name_H-M   'P 1'
#
loop_
_entity.id
_entity.type
_entity.pdbx_description
1 polymer ?
#
loop_
_entity_poly.entity_id
_entity_poly.type
_entity_poly.pdbx_seq_one_letter_code
_entity_poly.pdbx_strand_id
1 'polypeptide(L)'
;MIRITSRKVLPRPAAPGPVHGGCCGSFRLLSVPTNSVGTDSTPSLISARWRRISGTRWNASLPDSRRQGANSNWGILTLILGLLLALAESGNAGERAAGAQELPQFQEVYSLIGSNLSGVTETELNRAAVLGLVHQLRTQVILLTNAPDARPSSGDDSLTKTAVFDGAYAYARLGGVRQGTAQAFLKAFGQLQSSNKLSGLVLDLRFAAGDDYTESAKLADLFMSNEQPLLKWGDTALRSTDKTNAISLPLILLVNPATAGAAEAFVAALRSAGTGLVVGGPTAGHTHAFRQFPLSQGHKIGIAAGRIEAGKGKLLSEEGIAPDILVKVRLESEKSYLDNPFNALATGGASRPRRDESSLIRERQGEPEGENALASPNEPPPASIIQDPALARALDVLKGLAMAKAPRR
;
A
#
# COMPACT_ATOMS: atom_id res chain seq x y z
N MET A 1 22.92 -68.48 34.50
CA MET A 1 23.98 -67.49 34.78
C MET A 1 23.54 -66.13 34.25
N ILE A 2 23.27 -65.22 35.18
CA ILE A 2 23.53 -63.76 35.16
C ILE A 2 22.72 -62.86 34.20
N ARG A 3 21.77 -62.14 34.84
CA ARG A 3 21.18 -60.82 34.51
C ARG A 3 22.24 -59.75 34.26
N ILE A 4 21.89 -58.66 33.56
CA ILE A 4 22.01 -57.27 34.07
C ILE A 4 21.08 -56.33 33.26
N THR A 5 20.39 -55.50 34.02
CA THR A 5 19.48 -54.40 33.71
C THR A 5 20.21 -53.08 33.45
N SER A 6 19.61 -52.15 32.70
CA SER A 6 19.62 -50.71 33.08
C SER A 6 18.58 -49.88 32.32
N ARG A 7 17.59 -49.38 33.06
CA ARG A 7 16.75 -48.23 32.72
C ARG A 7 17.53 -46.95 33.05
N LYS A 8 17.53 -45.99 32.14
CA LYS A 8 18.05 -44.63 32.38
C LYS A 8 16.86 -43.71 32.67
N VAL A 9 16.85 -43.16 33.89
CA VAL A 9 15.87 -42.18 34.40
C VAL A 9 16.43 -40.78 34.14
N LEU A 10 15.63 -39.89 33.55
CA LEU A 10 15.93 -38.46 33.44
C LEU A 10 15.26 -37.69 34.61
N PRO A 11 15.91 -36.67 35.18
CA PRO A 11 15.39 -35.92 36.33
C PRO A 11 14.34 -34.87 35.94
N ARG A 12 13.32 -34.72 36.79
CA ARG A 12 12.33 -33.63 36.76
C ARG A 12 12.94 -32.32 37.28
N PRO A 13 12.68 -31.15 36.67
CA PRO A 13 12.92 -29.86 37.32
C PRO A 13 11.77 -29.48 38.27
N ALA A 14 12.16 -28.88 39.40
CA ALA A 14 11.32 -28.51 40.53
C ALA A 14 10.49 -27.24 40.28
N ALA A 15 9.30 -27.21 40.88
CA ALA A 15 8.43 -26.05 40.98
C ALA A 15 8.85 -25.12 42.14
N PRO A 16 8.78 -23.79 42.00
CA PRO A 16 8.87 -22.88 43.13
C PRO A 16 7.48 -22.64 43.77
N GLY A 17 7.39 -22.89 45.08
CA GLY A 17 6.27 -22.52 45.95
C GLY A 17 6.37 -21.07 46.46
N PRO A 18 5.33 -20.57 47.16
CA PRO A 18 5.04 -19.16 47.30
C PRO A 18 5.71 -18.51 48.52
N VAL A 19 5.98 -17.21 48.42
CA VAL A 19 6.40 -16.35 49.53
C VAL A 19 5.21 -15.50 49.96
N HIS A 20 4.79 -15.66 51.22
CA HIS A 20 3.85 -14.77 51.90
C HIS A 20 4.61 -13.66 52.64
N GLY A 21 4.02 -12.46 52.66
CA GLY A 21 4.43 -11.35 53.51
C GLY A 21 3.59 -10.12 53.18
N GLY A 22 2.46 -9.95 53.87
CA GLY A 22 1.53 -8.85 53.66
C GLY A 22 1.98 -7.53 54.30
N CYS A 23 1.29 -6.46 53.92
CA CYS A 23 0.94 -5.37 54.85
C CYS A 23 -0.18 -4.52 54.25
N CYS A 24 -1.27 -4.39 55.01
CA CYS A 24 -2.35 -3.44 54.82
C CYS A 24 -1.85 -2.01 55.06
N GLY A 25 -2.33 -1.06 54.25
CA GLY A 25 -2.09 0.36 54.46
C GLY A 25 -2.99 1.20 53.56
N SER A 26 -4.23 1.40 53.99
CA SER A 26 -5.15 2.37 53.41
C SER A 26 -4.57 3.78 53.52
N PHE A 27 -4.36 4.47 52.40
CA PHE A 27 -4.19 5.92 52.39
C PHE A 27 -5.22 6.56 51.48
N ARG A 28 -6.07 7.34 52.13
CA ARG A 28 -7.13 8.19 51.58
C ARG A 28 -6.48 9.54 51.33
N LEU A 29 -6.50 10.05 50.10
CA LEU A 29 -6.22 11.46 49.84
C LEU A 29 -7.32 12.05 48.96
N LEU A 30 -7.90 13.11 49.52
CA LEU A 30 -8.91 13.98 48.94
C LEU A 30 -8.38 14.67 47.68
N SER A 31 -9.29 14.96 46.75
CA SER A 31 -9.16 16.13 45.88
C SER A 31 -10.55 16.68 45.60
N VAL A 32 -10.75 17.91 46.09
CA VAL A 32 -11.92 18.79 45.98
C VAL A 32 -11.97 19.39 44.55
N PRO A 33 -13.16 19.70 44.00
CA PRO A 33 -13.32 20.19 42.64
C PRO A 33 -13.02 21.69 42.50
N THR A 34 -12.64 22.13 41.31
CA THR A 34 -12.79 23.54 40.90
C THR A 34 -13.37 23.64 39.50
N ASN A 35 -14.12 24.72 39.35
CA ASN A 35 -15.17 24.98 38.39
C ASN A 35 -14.63 25.84 37.22
N SER A 36 -15.24 25.67 36.05
CA SER A 36 -15.61 26.71 35.05
C SER A 36 -14.63 27.83 34.66
N VAL A 37 -14.44 28.03 33.36
CA VAL A 37 -15.01 29.14 32.55
C VAL A 37 -14.27 29.18 31.20
N GLY A 38 -15.03 29.25 30.11
CA GLY A 38 -14.52 29.35 28.75
C GLY A 38 -14.14 30.77 28.33
N THR A 39 -13.54 30.88 27.14
CA THR A 39 -13.69 32.03 26.23
C THR A 39 -13.34 31.59 24.81
N ASP A 40 -14.20 31.97 23.88
CA ASP A 40 -14.08 31.89 22.43
C ASP A 40 -12.89 32.69 21.88
N SER A 41 -12.30 32.24 20.77
CA SER A 41 -12.24 33.00 19.50
C SER A 41 -11.36 32.33 18.42
N THR A 42 -12.01 32.11 17.27
CA THR A 42 -11.55 31.77 15.90
C THR A 42 -10.41 32.68 15.35
N PRO A 43 -9.69 32.38 14.21
CA PRO A 43 -10.29 31.81 13.01
C PRO A 43 -9.48 30.87 12.09
N SER A 44 -10.30 30.12 11.35
CA SER A 44 -10.05 29.42 10.10
C SER A 44 -9.53 30.34 8.98
N LEU A 45 -8.50 29.88 8.26
CA LEU A 45 -8.09 30.46 6.98
C LEU A 45 -8.50 29.58 5.80
N ILE A 46 -8.92 30.30 4.76
CA ILE A 46 -9.58 29.90 3.53
C ILE A 46 -8.54 29.66 2.40
N SER A 47 -8.98 28.93 1.37
CA SER A 47 -8.50 28.84 -0.03
C SER A 47 -7.68 27.57 -0.34
N ALA A 48 -7.80 26.92 -1.51
CA ALA A 48 -8.30 27.36 -2.79
C ALA A 48 -8.99 26.25 -3.59
N ARG A 49 -10.01 26.69 -4.35
CA ARG A 49 -10.86 25.94 -5.28
C ARG A 49 -10.24 25.99 -6.67
N TRP A 50 -9.87 24.86 -7.27
CA TRP A 50 -9.52 24.80 -8.69
C TRP A 50 -10.70 24.27 -9.51
N ARG A 51 -11.41 25.19 -10.18
CA ARG A 51 -12.14 24.90 -11.42
C ARG A 51 -11.19 25.24 -12.56
N ARG A 52 -10.97 24.30 -13.49
CA ARG A 52 -10.56 24.64 -14.85
C ARG A 52 -11.55 24.04 -15.82
N ILE A 53 -12.26 24.92 -16.49
CA ILE A 53 -13.03 24.69 -17.71
C ILE A 53 -12.03 24.81 -18.86
N SER A 54 -11.98 23.81 -19.73
CA SER A 54 -11.60 24.02 -21.13
C SER A 54 -12.20 22.89 -21.95
N GLY A 55 -13.39 23.17 -22.50
CA GLY A 55 -13.84 22.50 -23.69
C GLY A 55 -13.12 23.09 -24.89
N THR A 56 -12.64 22.25 -25.79
CA THR A 56 -12.46 22.63 -27.20
C THR A 56 -12.53 21.38 -28.07
N ARG A 57 -13.71 21.26 -28.67
CA ARG A 57 -14.10 20.73 -29.98
C ARG A 57 -13.08 19.91 -30.79
N TRP A 58 -13.56 18.73 -31.16
CA TRP A 58 -13.17 17.88 -32.28
C TRP A 58 -13.51 18.50 -33.64
N ASN A 59 -12.59 18.34 -34.61
CA ASN A 59 -12.68 18.37 -36.08
C ASN A 59 -11.32 18.86 -36.63
N ALA A 60 -10.70 18.37 -37.70
CA ALA A 60 -11.15 17.53 -38.80
C ALA A 60 -9.92 17.01 -39.60
N SER A 61 -10.17 15.94 -40.38
CA SER A 61 -9.57 15.56 -41.68
C SER A 61 -8.06 15.67 -41.96
N LEU A 62 -7.47 14.50 -42.23
CA LEU A 62 -6.37 14.30 -43.18
C LEU A 62 -6.77 14.75 -44.60
N PRO A 63 -5.80 15.13 -45.44
CA PRO A 63 -5.59 14.27 -46.60
C PRO A 63 -4.13 13.93 -46.89
N ASP A 64 -4.00 12.70 -47.38
CA ASP A 64 -2.89 12.08 -48.08
C ASP A 64 -2.69 12.72 -49.46
N SER A 65 -1.44 12.94 -49.88
CA SER A 65 -1.07 12.76 -51.28
C SER A 65 0.44 12.60 -51.44
N ARG A 66 0.78 11.43 -51.96
CA ARG A 66 2.08 11.02 -52.45
C ARG A 66 2.26 11.43 -53.92
N ARG A 67 3.47 11.90 -54.23
CA ARG A 67 4.29 11.69 -55.45
C ARG A 67 4.07 12.57 -56.71
N GLN A 68 5.23 12.71 -57.37
CA GLN A 68 5.57 13.14 -58.74
C GLN A 68 5.81 14.65 -58.89
N GLY A 69 6.90 15.14 -59.49
CA GLY A 69 7.92 14.48 -60.30
C GLY A 69 9.19 15.34 -60.46
N ALA A 70 10.16 14.73 -61.13
CA ALA A 70 11.50 15.22 -61.42
C ALA A 70 11.54 16.48 -62.31
N ASN A 71 12.61 17.28 -62.20
CA ASN A 71 13.58 17.49 -63.29
C ASN A 71 14.76 18.40 -62.90
N SER A 72 15.96 17.86 -63.14
CA SER A 72 17.21 18.47 -63.64
C SER A 72 17.40 20.00 -63.64
N ASN A 73 18.48 20.47 -63.00
CA ASN A 73 19.57 21.15 -63.71
C ASN A 73 20.86 21.23 -62.88
N TRP A 74 21.89 20.54 -63.37
CA TRP A 74 23.29 20.73 -62.98
C TRP A 74 23.82 22.00 -63.65
N GLY A 75 24.57 22.80 -62.90
CA GLY A 75 25.32 23.93 -63.44
C GLY A 75 25.01 25.24 -62.72
N ILE A 76 25.50 25.38 -61.48
CA ILE A 76 26.20 26.54 -60.91
C ILE A 76 26.87 25.98 -59.64
N LEU A 77 27.84 25.08 -59.85
CA LEU A 77 28.97 24.93 -58.94
C LEU A 77 30.05 25.89 -59.48
N THR A 78 30.93 26.38 -58.61
CA THR A 78 32.09 27.26 -58.90
C THR A 78 31.79 28.75 -59.08
N LEU A 79 31.27 29.42 -58.05
CA LEU A 79 31.60 30.84 -57.81
C LEU A 79 31.30 31.37 -56.39
N ILE A 80 31.29 30.51 -55.35
CA ILE A 80 31.39 30.95 -53.94
C ILE A 80 32.33 30.00 -53.18
N LEU A 81 33.47 29.66 -53.79
CA LEU A 81 34.62 29.01 -53.14
C LEU A 81 35.79 30.00 -52.94
N GLY A 82 35.52 31.31 -53.03
CA GLY A 82 36.53 32.37 -52.99
C GLY A 82 36.23 33.48 -51.97
N LEU A 83 35.41 33.21 -50.95
CA LEU A 83 35.13 34.18 -49.87
C LEU A 83 34.92 33.49 -48.50
N LEU A 84 35.65 32.40 -48.26
CA LEU A 84 35.70 31.68 -46.98
C LEU A 84 37.15 31.33 -46.61
N LEU A 85 38.08 32.25 -46.90
CA LEU A 85 39.51 32.11 -46.60
C LEU A 85 40.19 33.47 -46.47
N ALA A 86 39.61 34.37 -45.66
CA ALA A 86 40.26 35.61 -45.21
C ALA A 86 39.51 36.28 -44.06
N LEU A 87 39.29 35.58 -42.94
CA LEU A 87 39.16 36.16 -41.59
C LEU A 87 39.56 35.09 -40.57
N ALA A 88 40.82 34.66 -40.67
CA ALA A 88 41.50 33.99 -39.57
C ALA A 88 42.26 35.08 -38.80
N GLU A 89 41.59 35.75 -37.87
CA GLU A 89 42.17 36.35 -36.66
C GLU A 89 41.08 37.06 -35.84
N SER A 90 41.12 36.83 -34.53
CA SER A 90 40.25 37.39 -33.48
C SER A 90 38.80 36.88 -33.44
N GLY A 91 38.61 35.78 -32.74
CA GLY A 91 37.29 35.30 -32.41
C GLY A 91 37.40 34.13 -31.45
N ASN A 92 37.72 34.44 -30.20
CA ASN A 92 37.51 33.53 -29.08
C ASN A 92 36.00 33.25 -29.05
N ALA A 93 35.56 32.25 -29.82
CA ALA A 93 34.21 31.75 -29.80
C ALA A 93 34.06 30.99 -28.49
N GLY A 94 33.91 31.76 -27.41
CA GLY A 94 33.39 31.27 -26.16
C GLY A 94 32.11 30.55 -26.48
N GLU A 95 32.15 29.23 -26.33
CA GLU A 95 30.97 28.46 -26.00
C GLU A 95 30.24 29.27 -24.94
N ARG A 96 29.08 29.84 -25.30
CA ARG A 96 28.13 30.32 -24.31
C ARG A 96 27.61 29.08 -23.60
N ALA A 97 28.42 28.55 -22.70
CA ALA A 97 27.95 27.82 -21.55
C ALA A 97 26.93 28.74 -20.90
N ALA A 98 25.64 28.36 -21.01
CA ALA A 98 24.63 28.88 -20.12
C ALA A 98 25.21 28.73 -18.71
N GLY A 99 25.55 29.85 -18.07
CA GLY A 99 26.23 29.88 -16.78
C GLY A 99 25.40 29.09 -15.78
N ALA A 100 25.77 27.83 -15.57
CA ALA A 100 25.35 27.09 -14.41
C ALA A 100 26.02 27.82 -13.24
N GLN A 101 25.25 28.67 -12.58
CA GLN A 101 25.70 29.33 -11.37
C GLN A 101 26.05 28.22 -10.38
N GLU A 102 27.35 28.01 -10.13
CA GLU A 102 27.81 26.96 -9.23
C GLU A 102 27.20 27.20 -7.85
N LEU A 103 26.52 26.17 -7.34
CA LEU A 103 25.97 26.23 -5.99
C LEU A 103 27.15 26.29 -4.99
N PRO A 104 27.00 27.06 -3.89
CA PRO A 104 28.02 27.09 -2.85
C PRO A 104 28.23 25.71 -2.23
N GLN A 105 29.42 25.47 -1.69
CA GLN A 105 29.76 24.19 -1.05
C GLN A 105 28.89 23.97 0.18
N PHE A 106 28.31 22.77 0.33
CA PHE A 106 27.44 22.44 1.46
C PHE A 106 28.10 22.73 2.81
N GLN A 107 29.38 22.34 2.96
CA GLN A 107 30.12 22.50 4.22
C GLN A 107 30.34 23.97 4.58
N GLU A 108 30.57 24.83 3.58
CA GLU A 108 30.72 26.27 3.76
C GLU A 108 29.42 26.86 4.32
N VAL A 109 28.29 26.61 3.64
CA VAL A 109 26.96 27.09 4.05
C VAL A 109 26.61 26.57 5.45
N TYR A 110 26.83 25.27 5.70
CA TYR A 110 26.56 24.64 6.99
C TYR A 110 27.34 25.31 8.13
N SER A 111 28.64 25.54 7.93
CA SER A 111 29.51 26.18 8.93
C SER A 111 29.18 27.65 9.18
N LEU A 112 28.81 28.41 8.13
CA LEU A 112 28.40 29.80 8.26
C LEU A 112 27.09 29.93 9.03
N ILE A 113 26.10 29.07 8.76
CA ILE A 113 24.85 29.04 9.52
C ILE A 113 25.14 28.70 10.99
N GLY A 114 25.94 27.66 11.26
CA GLY A 114 26.25 27.24 12.62
C GLY A 114 27.01 28.29 13.45
N SER A 115 27.85 29.10 12.81
CA SER A 115 28.63 30.15 13.49
C SER A 115 27.88 31.47 13.68
N ASN A 116 26.86 31.76 12.88
CA ASN A 116 26.18 33.06 12.89
C ASN A 116 24.75 33.01 13.44
N LEU A 117 24.12 31.83 13.49
CA LEU A 117 22.73 31.72 13.92
C LEU A 117 22.63 31.43 15.42
N SER A 118 22.33 32.47 16.20
CA SER A 118 22.20 32.37 17.66
C SER A 118 20.99 31.54 18.07
N GLY A 119 21.17 30.61 19.01
CA GLY A 119 20.08 29.83 19.61
C GLY A 119 19.76 28.50 18.91
N VAL A 120 20.50 28.13 17.87
CA VAL A 120 20.42 26.79 17.26
C VAL A 120 21.62 25.97 17.69
N THR A 121 21.36 24.79 18.22
CA THR A 121 22.40 23.83 18.59
C THR A 121 22.94 23.09 17.36
N GLU A 122 24.18 22.60 17.43
CA GLU A 122 24.76 21.77 16.37
C GLU A 122 23.89 20.54 16.05
N THR A 123 23.26 19.96 17.07
CA THR A 123 22.33 18.84 16.94
C THR A 123 21.09 19.20 16.11
N GLU A 124 20.50 20.37 16.35
CA GLU A 124 19.34 20.85 15.59
C GLU A 124 19.72 21.18 14.14
N LEU A 125 20.89 21.78 13.92
CA LEU A 125 21.39 22.06 12.58
C LEU A 125 21.70 20.78 11.79
N ASN A 126 22.36 19.80 12.43
CA ASN A 126 22.62 18.48 11.85
C ASN A 126 21.30 17.79 11.46
N ARG A 127 20.30 17.83 12.35
CA ARG A 127 18.98 17.27 12.09
C ARG A 127 18.30 17.95 10.90
N ALA A 128 18.36 19.28 10.82
CA ALA A 128 17.79 20.03 9.69
C ALA A 128 18.47 19.68 8.37
N ALA A 129 19.81 19.57 8.35
CA ALA A 129 20.56 19.17 7.17
C ALA A 129 20.19 17.78 6.67
N VAL A 130 20.13 16.78 7.57
CA VAL A 130 19.74 15.42 7.22
C VAL A 130 18.31 15.37 6.67
N LEU A 131 17.35 16.02 7.35
CA LEU A 131 15.96 16.06 6.90
C LEU A 131 15.82 16.77 5.56
N GLY A 132 16.56 17.85 5.33
CA GLY A 132 16.58 18.58 4.06
C GLY A 132 17.09 17.72 2.90
N LEU A 133 18.19 16.99 3.12
CA LEU A 133 18.77 16.10 2.10
C LEU A 133 17.82 14.94 1.75
N VAL A 134 17.23 14.30 2.76
CA VAL A 134 16.24 13.23 2.57
C VAL A 134 14.98 13.75 1.87
N HIS A 135 14.49 14.94 2.23
CA HIS A 135 13.34 15.55 1.59
C HIS A 135 13.58 15.86 0.11
N GLN A 136 14.76 16.39 -0.23
CA GLN A 136 15.14 16.69 -1.60
C GLN A 136 15.30 15.43 -2.45
N LEU A 137 15.81 14.35 -1.84
CA LEU A 137 16.08 13.07 -2.50
C LEU A 137 14.99 12.01 -2.26
N ARG A 138 13.78 12.40 -1.83
CA ARG A 138 12.70 11.50 -1.33
C ARG A 138 12.35 10.29 -2.22
N THR A 139 12.62 10.37 -3.53
CA THR A 139 12.37 9.26 -4.48
C THR A 139 13.48 8.23 -4.50
N GLN A 140 14.68 8.60 -4.08
CA GLN A 140 15.90 7.78 -4.14
C GLN A 140 16.50 7.48 -2.77
N VAL A 141 16.17 8.27 -1.75
CA VAL A 141 16.68 8.12 -0.39
C VAL A 141 15.52 8.14 0.60
N ILE A 142 15.47 7.13 1.45
CA ILE A 142 14.54 7.04 2.57
C ILE A 142 15.32 6.89 3.87
N LEU A 143 14.91 7.64 4.90
CA LEU A 143 15.45 7.48 6.25
C LEU A 143 14.51 6.60 7.06
N LEU A 144 15.03 5.46 7.51
CA LEU A 144 14.35 4.54 8.40
C LEU A 144 14.91 4.82 9.81
N THR A 145 14.26 5.76 10.51
CA THR A 145 14.55 5.99 11.93
C THR A 145 14.12 4.76 12.73
N ASN A 146 14.65 4.60 13.95
CA ASN A 146 14.20 3.57 14.89
C ASN A 146 12.70 3.76 15.21
N ALA A 147 11.82 3.34 14.32
CA ALA A 147 10.75 2.49 14.75
C ALA A 147 11.45 1.30 15.43
N PRO A 148 10.97 0.79 16.58
CA PRO A 148 11.43 -0.51 17.02
C PRO A 148 11.41 -1.39 15.77
N ASP A 149 12.49 -2.13 15.52
CA ASP A 149 12.35 -3.29 14.65
C ASP A 149 11.14 -4.02 15.24
N ALA A 150 9.97 -3.86 14.62
CA ALA A 150 8.92 -4.86 14.71
C ALA A 150 9.71 -6.08 14.29
N ARG A 151 9.97 -6.92 15.31
CA ARG A 151 11.08 -7.85 15.50
C ARG A 151 11.48 -8.54 14.19
N PRO A 152 12.58 -9.30 14.12
CA PRO A 152 12.54 -10.49 13.29
C PRO A 152 11.43 -11.38 13.87
N SER A 153 10.17 -11.08 13.56
CA SER A 153 9.07 -11.96 13.78
C SER A 153 9.35 -13.08 12.81
N SER A 154 9.72 -14.22 13.38
CA SER A 154 9.40 -15.54 12.83
C SER A 154 8.24 -15.42 11.85
N GLY A 155 8.43 -15.87 10.60
CA GLY A 155 7.62 -15.55 9.41
C GLY A 155 6.10 -15.76 9.47
N ASP A 156 5.54 -16.15 10.61
CA ASP A 156 4.10 -16.28 10.87
C ASP A 156 3.38 -14.94 11.13
N ASP A 157 4.07 -13.82 11.42
CA ASP A 157 3.42 -12.53 11.76
C ASP A 157 2.96 -11.70 10.53
N SER A 158 3.26 -12.19 9.33
CA SER A 158 2.90 -11.53 8.06
C SER A 158 1.43 -11.75 7.67
N LEU A 159 0.85 -12.90 8.06
CA LEU A 159 -0.53 -13.27 7.80
C LEU A 159 -1.37 -13.03 9.06
N THR A 160 -2.12 -11.93 9.07
CA THR A 160 -2.77 -11.45 10.31
C THR A 160 -4.15 -12.06 10.54
N LYS A 161 -4.87 -12.46 9.47
CA LYS A 161 -6.24 -12.96 9.58
C LYS A 161 -6.60 -13.85 8.40
N THR A 162 -7.35 -14.91 8.67
CA THR A 162 -8.02 -15.72 7.64
C THR A 162 -9.48 -15.93 8.00
N ALA A 163 -10.35 -16.04 6.99
CA ALA A 163 -11.77 -16.29 7.18
C ALA A 163 -12.37 -16.92 5.91
N VAL A 164 -13.59 -17.44 6.04
CA VAL A 164 -14.42 -17.85 4.90
C VAL A 164 -15.73 -17.08 4.97
N PHE A 165 -16.06 -16.38 3.89
CA PHE A 165 -17.30 -15.65 3.73
C PHE A 165 -18.27 -16.45 2.87
N ASP A 166 -19.55 -16.43 3.26
CA ASP A 166 -20.66 -17.13 2.57
C ASP A 166 -20.38 -18.61 2.29
N GLY A 167 -19.54 -19.25 3.11
CA GLY A 167 -19.13 -20.65 2.97
C GLY A 167 -18.26 -20.98 1.75
N ALA A 168 -17.93 -20.02 0.89
CA ALA A 168 -17.27 -20.28 -0.39
C ALA A 168 -16.14 -19.31 -0.75
N TYR A 169 -16.05 -18.14 -0.13
CA TYR A 169 -15.05 -17.12 -0.49
C TYR A 169 -13.98 -17.03 0.60
N ALA A 170 -12.76 -17.43 0.26
CA ALA A 170 -11.64 -17.30 1.17
C ALA A 170 -11.24 -15.84 1.32
N TYR A 171 -10.88 -15.45 2.54
CA TYR A 171 -10.29 -14.17 2.86
C TYR A 171 -8.97 -14.41 3.59
N ALA A 172 -7.92 -13.71 3.17
CA ALA A 172 -6.65 -13.69 3.87
C ALA A 172 -6.11 -12.26 3.91
N ARG A 173 -5.63 -11.84 5.08
CA ARG A 173 -5.04 -10.51 5.30
C ARG A 173 -3.54 -10.63 5.49
N LEU A 174 -2.79 -9.87 4.69
CA LEU A 174 -1.35 -9.73 4.82
C LEU A 174 -1.03 -8.38 5.45
N GLY A 175 -0.41 -8.37 6.63
CA GLY A 175 0.04 -7.15 7.30
C GLY A 175 1.30 -6.54 6.67
N GLY A 176 1.99 -7.31 5.82
CA GLY A 176 3.14 -6.88 5.05
C GLY A 176 3.73 -8.02 4.22
N VAL A 177 4.67 -7.68 3.34
CA VAL A 177 5.43 -8.66 2.54
C VAL A 177 6.86 -8.67 3.02
N ARG A 178 7.22 -9.77 3.69
CA ARG A 178 8.52 -10.02 4.34
C ARG A 178 8.90 -11.48 4.17
N GLN A 179 10.18 -11.80 4.32
CA GLN A 179 10.68 -13.17 4.26
C GLN A 179 9.74 -14.19 4.95
N GLY A 180 9.29 -15.20 4.21
CA GLY A 180 8.40 -16.26 4.70
C GLY A 180 6.89 -16.03 4.47
N THR A 181 6.48 -14.83 4.03
CA THR A 181 5.06 -14.50 3.74
C THR A 181 4.44 -15.47 2.74
N ALA A 182 5.17 -15.84 1.68
CA ALA A 182 4.65 -16.75 0.66
C ALA A 182 4.36 -18.14 1.23
N GLN A 183 5.24 -18.65 2.08
CA GLN A 183 5.06 -19.95 2.71
C GLN A 183 3.92 -19.94 3.74
N ALA A 184 3.85 -18.89 4.57
CA ALA A 184 2.78 -18.72 5.55
C ALA A 184 1.41 -18.62 4.87
N PHE A 185 1.32 -17.83 3.80
CA PHE A 185 0.11 -17.72 3.00
C PHE A 185 -0.28 -19.06 2.37
N LEU A 186 0.65 -19.76 1.71
CA LEU A 186 0.37 -21.04 1.07
C LEU A 186 -0.16 -22.09 2.06
N LYS A 187 0.45 -22.16 3.26
CA LYS A 187 0.02 -23.06 4.34
C LYS A 187 -1.42 -22.74 4.79
N ALA A 188 -1.72 -21.47 5.06
CA ALA A 188 -3.04 -21.07 5.52
C ALA A 188 -4.11 -21.24 4.42
N PHE A 189 -3.78 -20.91 3.17
CA PHE A 189 -4.67 -21.14 2.03
C PHE A 189 -4.99 -22.64 1.86
N GLY A 190 -3.97 -23.51 1.99
CA GLY A 190 -4.17 -24.96 1.95
C GLY A 190 -5.12 -25.47 3.05
N GLN A 191 -5.06 -24.90 4.25
CA GLN A 191 -6.00 -25.22 5.35
C GLN A 191 -7.44 -24.79 5.00
N LEU A 192 -7.63 -23.58 4.46
CA LEU A 192 -8.94 -23.10 4.04
C LEU A 192 -9.52 -23.98 2.93
N GLN A 193 -8.70 -24.36 1.95
CA GLN A 193 -9.11 -25.18 0.81
C GLN A 193 -9.42 -26.63 1.21
N SER A 194 -8.75 -27.18 2.23
CA SER A 194 -9.00 -28.55 2.71
C SER A 194 -10.36 -28.69 3.39
N SER A 195 -10.82 -27.62 4.06
CA SER A 195 -12.07 -27.61 4.82
C SER A 195 -13.26 -27.05 4.06
N ASN A 196 -13.04 -26.39 2.91
CA ASN A 196 -14.08 -25.65 2.19
C ASN A 196 -13.95 -25.78 0.68
N LYS A 197 -15.09 -25.79 -0.03
CA LYS A 197 -15.12 -25.69 -1.49
C LYS A 197 -15.04 -24.22 -1.92
N LEU A 198 -13.83 -23.73 -2.09
CA LEU A 198 -13.59 -22.32 -2.40
C LEU A 198 -13.96 -21.97 -3.85
N SER A 199 -14.64 -20.83 -4.03
CA SER A 199 -15.07 -20.29 -5.33
C SER A 199 -14.38 -18.97 -5.67
N GLY A 200 -13.63 -18.38 -4.74
CA GLY A 200 -12.87 -17.15 -4.93
C GLY A 200 -12.02 -16.81 -3.71
N LEU A 201 -11.08 -15.89 -3.88
CA LEU A 201 -10.15 -15.44 -2.86
C LEU A 201 -10.09 -13.91 -2.84
N VAL A 202 -10.20 -13.34 -1.64
CA VAL A 202 -9.90 -11.95 -1.35
C VAL A 202 -8.58 -11.89 -0.57
N LEU A 203 -7.57 -11.22 -1.12
CA LEU A 203 -6.35 -10.86 -0.41
C LEU A 203 -6.40 -9.41 0.02
N ASP A 204 -6.41 -9.18 1.33
CA ASP A 204 -6.38 -7.84 1.89
C ASP A 204 -4.95 -7.38 2.17
N LEU A 205 -4.50 -6.40 1.38
CA LEU A 205 -3.20 -5.73 1.46
C LEU A 205 -3.33 -4.29 1.95
N ARG A 206 -4.50 -3.86 2.43
CA ARG A 206 -4.67 -2.51 3.01
C ARG A 206 -3.73 -2.37 4.20
N PHE A 207 -2.98 -1.26 4.25
CA PHE A 207 -1.93 -1.00 5.24
C PHE A 207 -0.76 -2.01 5.23
N ALA A 208 -0.64 -2.83 4.19
CA ALA A 208 0.50 -3.72 4.03
C ALA A 208 1.69 -2.97 3.44
N ALA A 209 2.86 -3.15 4.03
CA ALA A 209 4.12 -2.62 3.51
C ALA A 209 5.20 -3.71 3.51
N GLY A 210 6.38 -3.38 2.98
CA GLY A 210 7.54 -4.26 3.05
C GLY A 210 8.67 -3.81 2.15
N ASP A 211 9.81 -4.45 2.30
CA ASP A 211 11.06 -4.19 1.59
C ASP A 211 11.64 -5.44 0.90
N ASP A 212 11.01 -6.61 1.07
CA ASP A 212 11.41 -7.86 0.42
C ASP A 212 10.68 -8.08 -0.92
N TYR A 213 11.27 -7.50 -1.97
CA TYR A 213 10.79 -7.65 -3.36
C TYR A 213 10.97 -9.07 -3.91
N THR A 214 11.92 -9.83 -3.35
CA THR A 214 12.09 -11.25 -3.73
C THR A 214 10.93 -12.08 -3.19
N GLU A 215 10.53 -11.83 -1.95
CA GLU A 215 9.34 -12.46 -1.39
C GLU A 215 8.06 -12.06 -2.14
N SER A 216 7.97 -10.81 -2.61
CA SER A 216 6.86 -10.35 -3.45
C SER A 216 6.71 -11.19 -4.72
N ALA A 217 7.83 -11.48 -5.40
CA ALA A 217 7.84 -12.35 -6.56
C ALA A 217 7.47 -13.80 -6.20
N LYS A 218 7.98 -14.36 -5.09
CA LYS A 218 7.60 -15.70 -4.63
C LYS A 218 6.11 -15.82 -4.31
N LEU A 219 5.54 -14.80 -3.68
CA LEU A 219 4.10 -14.76 -3.38
C LEU A 219 3.27 -14.66 -4.66
N ALA A 220 3.69 -13.84 -5.64
CA ALA A 220 3.05 -13.77 -6.96
C ALA A 220 3.14 -15.10 -7.72
N ASP A 221 4.28 -15.78 -7.64
CA ASP A 221 4.54 -17.08 -8.27
C ASP A 221 3.57 -18.18 -7.81
N LEU A 222 2.94 -18.06 -6.64
CA LEU A 222 1.89 -19.00 -6.20
C LEU A 222 0.65 -19.00 -7.10
N PHE A 223 0.43 -17.92 -7.85
CA PHE A 223 -0.72 -17.74 -8.73
C PHE A 223 -0.38 -17.97 -10.22
N MET A 224 0.85 -18.35 -10.53
CA MET A 224 1.32 -18.54 -11.90
C MET A 224 1.49 -20.03 -12.21
N SER A 225 0.84 -20.51 -13.28
CA SER A 225 1.03 -21.87 -13.76
C SER A 225 2.22 -21.99 -14.72
N ASN A 226 2.56 -20.89 -15.40
CA ASN A 226 3.58 -20.85 -16.45
C ASN A 226 4.68 -19.87 -16.10
N GLU A 227 5.87 -20.08 -16.65
CA GLU A 227 7.03 -19.21 -16.53
C GLU A 227 6.80 -17.87 -17.24
N GLN A 228 6.92 -16.78 -16.49
CA GLN A 228 6.81 -15.41 -17.01
C GLN A 228 7.58 -14.42 -16.13
N PRO A 229 8.01 -13.26 -16.69
CA PRO A 229 8.59 -12.19 -15.88
C PRO A 229 7.61 -11.73 -14.79
N LEU A 230 8.10 -11.51 -13.57
CA LEU A 230 7.31 -10.96 -12.47
C LEU A 230 7.79 -9.57 -12.06
N LEU A 231 9.04 -9.47 -11.61
CA LEU A 231 9.64 -8.24 -11.12
C LEU A 231 11.07 -8.10 -11.60
N LYS A 232 11.52 -6.88 -11.86
CA LYS A 232 12.90 -6.56 -12.20
C LYS A 232 13.30 -5.23 -11.59
N TRP A 233 14.54 -5.12 -11.11
CA TRP A 233 15.15 -3.87 -10.66
C TRP A 233 16.67 -3.99 -10.73
N GLY A 234 17.35 -2.97 -11.27
CA GLY A 234 18.79 -3.07 -11.53
C GLY A 234 19.12 -4.33 -12.35
N ASP A 235 20.08 -5.12 -11.86
CA ASP A 235 20.49 -6.40 -12.47
C ASP A 235 19.65 -7.60 -12.00
N THR A 236 18.75 -7.41 -11.03
CA THR A 236 17.90 -8.46 -10.51
C THR A 236 16.65 -8.61 -11.37
N ALA A 237 16.42 -9.79 -11.93
CA ALA A 237 15.19 -10.14 -12.63
C ALA A 237 14.61 -11.45 -12.07
N LEU A 238 13.35 -11.40 -11.65
CA LEU A 238 12.62 -12.52 -11.05
C LEU A 238 11.47 -12.95 -11.94
N ARG A 239 11.30 -14.27 -12.03
CA ARG A 239 10.33 -14.93 -12.91
C ARG A 239 9.54 -15.95 -12.11
N SER A 240 8.32 -16.23 -12.56
CA SER A 240 7.56 -17.38 -12.06
C SER A 240 8.18 -18.68 -12.53
N THR A 241 7.78 -19.79 -11.91
CA THR A 241 8.17 -21.14 -12.27
C THR A 241 7.01 -21.91 -12.88
N ASP A 242 7.28 -22.78 -13.85
CA ASP A 242 6.27 -23.69 -14.38
C ASP A 242 5.81 -24.68 -13.30
N LYS A 243 4.48 -24.76 -13.07
CA LYS A 243 3.91 -25.66 -12.06
C LYS A 243 2.45 -25.98 -12.32
N THR A 244 2.01 -27.14 -11.82
CA THR A 244 0.63 -27.60 -11.93
C THR A 244 -0.24 -27.24 -10.73
N ASN A 245 0.37 -26.86 -9.60
CA ASN A 245 -0.30 -26.56 -8.34
C ASN A 245 -0.54 -25.06 -8.10
N ALA A 246 -0.58 -24.26 -9.17
CA ALA A 246 -0.87 -22.83 -9.07
C ALA A 246 -2.30 -22.58 -8.55
N ILE A 247 -2.46 -21.54 -7.74
CA ILE A 247 -3.77 -21.12 -7.23
C ILE A 247 -4.57 -20.49 -8.39
N SER A 248 -5.64 -21.16 -8.80
CA SER A 248 -6.45 -20.80 -9.98
C SER A 248 -7.84 -20.24 -9.66
N LEU A 249 -8.05 -19.77 -8.42
CA LEU A 249 -9.31 -19.15 -8.01
C LEU A 249 -9.42 -17.71 -8.53
N PRO A 250 -10.64 -17.21 -8.83
CA PRO A 250 -10.87 -15.77 -9.00
C PRO A 250 -10.32 -15.00 -7.79
N LEU A 251 -9.47 -14.01 -8.05
CA LEU A 251 -8.72 -13.27 -7.04
C LEU A 251 -9.13 -11.79 -7.03
N ILE A 252 -9.39 -11.25 -5.84
CA ILE A 252 -9.51 -9.81 -5.61
C ILE A 252 -8.42 -9.37 -4.64
N LEU A 253 -7.73 -8.27 -4.96
CA LEU A 253 -6.74 -7.62 -4.12
C LEU A 253 -7.35 -6.35 -3.52
N LEU A 254 -7.47 -6.27 -2.20
CA LEU A 254 -7.87 -5.03 -1.52
C LEU A 254 -6.63 -4.19 -1.22
N VAL A 255 -6.65 -2.93 -1.65
CA VAL A 255 -5.53 -2.00 -1.50
C VAL A 255 -6.00 -0.63 -1.04
N ASN A 256 -5.10 0.14 -0.44
CA ASN A 256 -5.36 1.52 -0.06
C ASN A 256 -4.09 2.38 -0.17
N PRO A 257 -4.17 3.70 0.12
CA PRO A 257 -3.00 4.58 0.09
C PRO A 257 -1.85 4.20 1.04
N ALA A 258 -2.08 3.29 1.99
CA ALA A 258 -1.06 2.77 2.89
C ALA A 258 -0.42 1.46 2.39
N THR A 259 -0.91 0.87 1.29
CA THR A 259 -0.26 -0.26 0.62
C THR A 259 1.00 0.23 -0.09
N ALA A 260 2.16 -0.33 0.25
CA ALA A 260 3.46 0.25 -0.14
C ALA A 260 4.58 -0.78 -0.37
N GLY A 261 5.60 -0.38 -1.14
CA GLY A 261 6.86 -1.12 -1.31
C GLY A 261 6.65 -2.53 -1.87
N ALA A 262 7.16 -3.55 -1.17
CA ALA A 262 7.00 -4.95 -1.54
C ALA A 262 5.52 -5.37 -1.77
N ALA A 263 4.60 -4.89 -0.93
CA ALA A 263 3.18 -5.16 -1.11
C ALA A 263 2.62 -4.56 -2.41
N GLU A 264 3.08 -3.36 -2.78
CA GLU A 264 2.72 -2.71 -4.04
C GLU A 264 3.33 -3.47 -5.25
N ALA A 265 4.59 -3.89 -5.15
CA ALA A 265 5.24 -4.70 -6.18
C ALA A 265 4.52 -6.04 -6.41
N PHE A 266 4.04 -6.69 -5.34
CA PHE A 266 3.20 -7.89 -5.44
C PHE A 266 1.91 -7.64 -6.24
N VAL A 267 1.19 -6.55 -5.94
CA VAL A 267 -0.01 -6.14 -6.70
C VAL A 267 0.33 -5.86 -8.15
N ALA A 268 1.45 -5.17 -8.42
CA ALA A 268 1.90 -4.86 -9.77
C ALA A 268 2.20 -6.13 -10.59
N ALA A 269 2.88 -7.11 -9.98
CA ALA A 269 3.22 -8.38 -10.62
C ALA A 269 1.95 -9.16 -11.00
N LEU A 270 0.99 -9.29 -10.08
CA LEU A 270 -0.28 -9.97 -10.35
C LEU A 270 -1.10 -9.25 -11.42
N ARG A 271 -1.23 -7.92 -11.32
CA ARG A 271 -1.94 -7.11 -12.32
C ARG A 271 -1.30 -7.23 -13.71
N SER A 272 0.03 -7.24 -13.78
CA SER A 272 0.76 -7.43 -15.05
C SER A 272 0.56 -8.82 -15.65
N ALA A 273 0.37 -9.84 -14.83
CA ALA A 273 0.06 -11.20 -15.27
C ALA A 273 -1.41 -11.37 -15.70
N GLY A 274 -2.25 -10.34 -15.50
CA GLY A 274 -3.69 -10.44 -15.72
C GLY A 274 -4.40 -11.28 -14.64
N THR A 275 -3.78 -11.44 -13.48
CA THR A 275 -4.29 -12.26 -12.39
C THR A 275 -4.90 -11.40 -11.29
N GLY A 276 -6.21 -11.51 -11.15
CA GLY A 276 -6.99 -10.83 -10.12
C GLY A 276 -7.34 -9.37 -10.45
N LEU A 277 -8.30 -8.83 -9.71
CA LEU A 277 -8.75 -7.44 -9.82
C LEU A 277 -8.38 -6.65 -8.56
N VAL A 278 -7.98 -5.40 -8.74
CA VAL A 278 -7.60 -4.49 -7.66
C VAL A 278 -8.80 -3.65 -7.25
N VAL A 279 -9.16 -3.67 -5.96
CA VAL A 279 -10.31 -2.95 -5.41
C VAL A 279 -9.86 -2.10 -4.22
N GLY A 280 -10.38 -0.87 -4.10
CA GLY A 280 -10.08 0.02 -2.98
C GLY A 280 -9.60 1.40 -3.43
N GLY A 281 -8.51 1.90 -2.83
CA GLY A 281 -7.89 3.19 -3.17
C GLY A 281 -6.57 3.05 -3.95
N PRO A 282 -6.03 4.13 -4.54
CA PRO A 282 -4.67 4.10 -5.12
C PRO A 282 -3.64 3.78 -4.03
N THR A 283 -2.58 3.05 -4.39
CA THR A 283 -1.48 2.70 -3.46
C THR A 283 -0.49 3.86 -3.25
N ALA A 284 0.55 3.66 -2.43
CA ALA A 284 1.45 4.72 -1.99
C ALA A 284 2.37 5.30 -3.09
N GLY A 285 2.75 4.51 -4.10
CA GLY A 285 3.63 4.97 -5.19
C GLY A 285 5.12 4.79 -4.93
N HIS A 286 5.51 3.69 -4.28
CA HIS A 286 6.93 3.38 -4.08
C HIS A 286 7.52 2.71 -5.33
N THR A 287 8.32 3.46 -6.07
CA THR A 287 8.80 3.06 -7.39
C THR A 287 10.19 2.42 -7.41
N HIS A 288 10.93 2.47 -6.31
CA HIS A 288 12.32 2.01 -6.25
C HIS A 288 12.50 0.87 -5.25
N ALA A 289 13.34 -0.08 -5.62
CA ALA A 289 13.92 -1.02 -4.67
C ALA A 289 15.04 -0.30 -3.91
N PHE A 290 15.11 -0.48 -2.59
CA PHE A 290 16.10 0.19 -1.75
C PHE A 290 17.09 -0.83 -1.18
N ARG A 291 18.37 -0.48 -1.21
CA ARG A 291 19.40 -1.12 -0.39
C ARG A 291 19.50 -0.38 0.92
N GLN A 292 19.38 -1.10 2.02
CA GLN A 292 19.49 -0.53 3.36
C GLN A 292 20.94 -0.54 3.83
N PHE A 293 21.37 0.58 4.38
CA PHE A 293 22.67 0.75 5.00
C PHE A 293 22.46 1.13 6.47
N PRO A 294 23.11 0.44 7.42
CA PRO A 294 23.01 0.78 8.82
C PRO A 294 23.68 2.14 9.09
N LEU A 295 23.07 2.91 9.99
CA LEU A 295 23.58 4.16 10.51
C LEU A 295 23.76 4.03 12.03
N SER A 296 24.40 5.04 12.63
CA SER A 296 24.54 5.18 14.08
C SER A 296 23.18 5.16 14.80
N GLN A 297 23.18 4.79 16.08
CA GLN A 297 21.98 4.76 16.92
C GLN A 297 20.87 3.80 16.41
N GLY A 298 21.22 2.80 15.60
CA GLY A 298 20.28 1.78 15.09
C GLY A 298 19.46 2.20 13.86
N HIS A 299 19.61 3.45 13.41
CA HIS A 299 18.93 3.94 12.22
C HIS A 299 19.40 3.21 10.97
N LYS A 300 18.59 3.23 9.91
CA LYS A 300 18.95 2.71 8.58
C LYS A 300 18.65 3.76 7.53
N ILE A 301 19.45 3.83 6.48
CA ILE A 301 19.14 4.63 5.28
C ILE A 301 18.93 3.69 4.11
N GLY A 302 17.79 3.82 3.44
CA GLY A 302 17.52 3.15 2.19
C GLY A 302 17.98 4.02 1.03
N ILE A 303 18.86 3.49 0.18
CA ILE A 303 19.30 4.13 -1.06
C ILE A 303 18.76 3.31 -2.23
N ALA A 304 18.15 3.97 -3.21
CA ALA A 304 17.56 3.32 -4.37
C ALA A 304 18.60 2.53 -5.15
N ALA A 305 18.34 1.23 -5.31
CA ALA A 305 19.12 0.30 -6.12
C ALA A 305 18.66 0.29 -7.59
N GLY A 306 17.43 0.71 -7.85
CA GLY A 306 16.86 0.77 -9.18
C GLY A 306 15.34 0.92 -9.13
N ARG A 307 14.77 1.35 -10.25
CA ARG A 307 13.30 1.36 -10.42
C ARG A 307 12.78 -0.04 -10.58
N ILE A 308 11.58 -0.28 -10.04
CA ILE A 308 10.91 -1.55 -10.12
C ILE A 308 10.08 -1.59 -11.41
N GLU A 309 10.30 -2.64 -12.19
CA GLU A 309 9.53 -3.03 -13.34
C GLU A 309 8.69 -4.27 -12.99
N ALA A 310 7.41 -4.26 -13.33
CA ALA A 310 6.52 -5.41 -13.24
C ALA A 310 6.32 -6.04 -14.62
N GLY A 311 6.29 -7.37 -14.66
CA GLY A 311 6.09 -8.18 -15.85
C GLY A 311 7.04 -7.81 -16.99
N LYS A 312 6.50 -7.47 -18.16
CA LYS A 312 7.25 -7.19 -19.39
C LYS A 312 7.87 -5.78 -19.43
N GLY A 313 8.37 -5.28 -18.30
CA GLY A 313 9.09 -4.00 -18.21
C GLY A 313 8.22 -2.79 -17.86
N LYS A 314 7.03 -2.98 -17.26
CA LYS A 314 6.18 -1.85 -16.87
C LYS A 314 6.68 -1.25 -15.56
N LEU A 315 7.15 -0.01 -15.60
CA LEU A 315 7.57 0.72 -14.39
C LEU A 315 6.40 0.96 -13.43
N LEU A 316 6.66 0.86 -12.13
CA LEU A 316 5.74 1.34 -11.10
C LEU A 316 5.62 2.88 -11.17
N SER A 317 4.43 3.41 -10.92
CA SER A 317 4.16 4.86 -10.92
C SER A 317 4.40 5.46 -9.54
N GLU A 318 4.89 6.70 -9.50
CA GLU A 318 4.99 7.51 -8.27
C GLU A 318 3.61 7.89 -7.71
N GLU A 319 2.56 7.76 -8.52
CA GLU A 319 1.16 7.93 -8.10
C GLU A 319 0.55 6.65 -7.51
N GLY A 320 1.33 5.56 -7.50
CA GLY A 320 0.87 4.23 -7.10
C GLY A 320 0.07 3.50 -8.17
N ILE A 321 -0.49 2.37 -7.76
CA ILE A 321 -1.31 1.52 -8.60
C ILE A 321 -2.76 1.97 -8.44
N ALA A 322 -3.34 2.50 -9.52
CA ALA A 322 -4.76 2.81 -9.55
C ALA A 322 -5.60 1.52 -9.46
N PRO A 323 -6.64 1.48 -8.60
CA PRO A 323 -7.50 0.31 -8.48
C PRO A 323 -8.37 0.15 -9.73
N ASP A 324 -8.73 -1.09 -10.06
CA ASP A 324 -9.68 -1.38 -11.13
C ASP A 324 -11.11 -1.01 -10.72
N ILE A 325 -11.44 -1.15 -9.42
CA ILE A 325 -12.69 -0.68 -8.82
C ILE A 325 -12.37 0.25 -7.65
N LEU A 326 -12.61 1.55 -7.85
CA LEU A 326 -12.38 2.56 -6.84
C LEU A 326 -13.46 2.50 -5.74
N VAL A 327 -13.03 2.36 -4.49
CA VAL A 327 -13.87 2.47 -3.30
C VAL A 327 -13.26 3.52 -2.38
N LYS A 328 -13.97 4.63 -2.17
CA LYS A 328 -13.48 5.74 -1.36
C LYS A 328 -13.89 5.55 0.10
N VAL A 329 -12.93 5.20 0.94
CA VAL A 329 -13.08 5.10 2.40
C VAL A 329 -11.97 5.91 3.06
N ARG A 330 -12.26 6.57 4.19
CA ARG A 330 -11.24 7.27 4.98
C ARG A 330 -10.35 6.23 5.66
N LEU A 331 -9.03 6.48 5.73
CA LEU A 331 -8.08 5.54 6.34
C LEU A 331 -8.44 5.15 7.77
N GLU A 332 -8.90 6.10 8.60
CA GLU A 332 -9.32 5.80 9.98
C GLU A 332 -10.54 4.87 10.02
N SER A 333 -11.48 5.05 9.09
CA SER A 333 -12.61 4.13 8.93
C SER A 333 -12.17 2.74 8.48
N GLU A 334 -11.25 2.67 7.51
CA GLU A 334 -10.69 1.39 7.07
C GLU A 334 -10.03 0.62 8.20
N LYS A 335 -9.26 1.28 9.08
CA LYS A 335 -8.65 0.63 10.25
C LYS A 335 -9.70 -0.06 11.13
N SER A 336 -10.81 0.61 11.43
CA SER A 336 -11.88 0.02 12.24
C SER A 336 -12.52 -1.22 11.58
N TYR A 337 -12.60 -1.25 10.25
CA TYR A 337 -13.10 -2.40 9.51
C TYR A 337 -12.13 -3.58 9.48
N LEU A 338 -10.82 -3.34 9.62
CA LEU A 338 -9.82 -4.42 9.68
C LEU A 338 -10.03 -5.33 10.89
N ASP A 339 -10.27 -4.72 12.05
CA ASP A 339 -10.50 -5.44 13.30
C ASP A 339 -11.78 -6.26 13.19
N ASN A 340 -12.87 -5.60 12.79
CA ASN A 340 -14.18 -6.22 12.60
C ASN A 340 -14.88 -5.70 11.34
N PRO A 341 -15.03 -6.52 10.28
CA PRO A 341 -15.66 -6.11 9.03
C PRO A 341 -17.18 -5.87 9.15
N PHE A 342 -17.79 -6.28 10.27
CA PHE A 342 -19.21 -6.05 10.58
C PHE A 342 -19.45 -4.79 11.43
N ASN A 343 -18.38 -4.07 11.79
CA ASN A 343 -18.51 -2.89 12.63
C ASN A 343 -19.23 -1.77 11.87
N ALA A 344 -20.47 -1.44 12.30
CA ALA A 344 -21.15 -0.28 11.78
C ALA A 344 -20.46 0.97 12.34
N LEU A 345 -19.54 1.55 11.56
CA LEU A 345 -19.03 2.86 11.89
C LEU A 345 -20.21 3.81 12.03
N ALA A 346 -20.32 4.47 13.17
CA ALA A 346 -21.24 5.58 13.37
C ALA A 346 -20.80 6.71 12.43
N THR A 347 -21.15 6.61 11.15
CA THR A 347 -21.09 7.73 10.23
C THR A 347 -21.96 8.80 10.86
N GLY A 348 -21.35 9.91 11.29
CA GLY A 348 -22.00 11.06 11.94
C GLY A 348 -22.97 11.83 11.04
N GLY A 349 -23.71 11.15 10.18
CA GLY A 349 -24.99 11.61 9.69
C GLY A 349 -26.03 10.75 10.40
N ALA A 350 -26.94 11.39 11.14
CA ALA A 350 -28.12 10.73 11.68
C ALA A 350 -28.80 9.94 10.56
N SER A 351 -28.53 8.65 10.48
CA SER A 351 -29.29 7.74 9.65
C SER A 351 -30.63 7.64 10.34
N ARG A 352 -31.55 8.55 9.97
CA ARG A 352 -32.97 8.32 10.24
C ARG A 352 -33.25 6.89 9.76
N PRO A 353 -33.77 6.00 10.62
CA PRO A 353 -34.08 4.64 10.19
C PRO A 353 -34.92 4.76 8.93
N ARG A 354 -34.51 4.04 7.88
CA ARG A 354 -35.26 3.96 6.63
C ARG A 354 -36.60 3.33 7.00
N ARG A 355 -37.61 4.17 7.22
CA ARG A 355 -38.97 3.72 7.46
C ARG A 355 -39.39 2.93 6.23
N ASP A 356 -39.70 1.66 6.43
CA ASP A 356 -40.32 0.85 5.40
C ASP A 356 -41.76 1.33 5.16
N GLU A 357 -42.33 0.96 4.02
CA GLU A 357 -43.70 1.38 3.67
C GLU A 357 -44.72 0.86 4.70
N SER A 358 -44.43 -0.30 5.30
CA SER A 358 -45.19 -0.93 6.38
C SER A 358 -45.31 -0.06 7.64
N SER A 359 -44.21 0.53 8.12
CA SER A 359 -44.22 1.41 9.29
C SER A 359 -44.97 2.72 9.04
N LEU A 360 -44.88 3.27 7.83
CA LEU A 360 -45.62 4.48 7.44
C LEU A 360 -47.12 4.23 7.32
N ILE A 361 -47.54 3.07 6.82
CA ILE A 361 -48.96 2.69 6.76
C ILE A 361 -49.54 2.54 8.17
N ARG A 362 -48.77 1.96 9.10
CA ARG A 362 -49.18 1.77 10.49
C ARG A 362 -49.34 3.09 11.26
N GLU A 363 -48.41 4.02 11.05
CA GLU A 363 -48.49 5.40 11.57
C GLU A 363 -49.72 6.14 11.03
N ARG A 364 -50.05 5.94 9.74
CA ARG A 364 -51.24 6.53 9.11
C ARG A 364 -52.56 5.96 9.62
N GLN A 365 -52.57 4.71 10.09
CA GLN A 365 -53.75 4.04 10.63
C GLN A 365 -53.98 4.32 12.13
N GLY A 366 -53.08 5.08 12.78
CA GLY A 366 -53.24 5.48 14.18
C GLY A 366 -53.08 4.30 15.17
N GLU A 367 -52.39 3.23 14.78
CA GLU A 367 -52.06 2.15 15.71
C GLU A 367 -50.92 2.58 16.65
N PRO A 368 -51.04 2.35 17.97
CA PRO A 368 -49.95 2.65 18.89
C PRO A 368 -48.72 1.80 18.58
N GLU A 369 -47.53 2.38 18.71
CA GLU A 369 -46.26 1.64 18.67
C GLU A 369 -46.26 0.59 19.77
N GLY A 370 -46.59 -0.66 19.43
CA GLY A 370 -46.50 -1.76 20.37
C GLY A 370 -45.05 -2.02 20.73
N GLU A 371 -44.66 -1.74 21.97
CA GLU A 371 -43.38 -2.13 22.62
C GLU A 371 -43.16 -3.66 22.73
N ASN A 372 -43.83 -4.47 21.93
CA ASN A 372 -43.67 -5.92 21.92
C ASN A 372 -43.79 -6.49 20.49
N ALA A 373 -42.90 -6.06 19.60
CA ALA A 373 -42.44 -6.94 18.54
C ALA A 373 -41.38 -7.88 19.13
N LEU A 374 -41.84 -8.83 19.94
CA LEU A 374 -41.05 -10.00 20.31
C LEU A 374 -40.60 -10.65 19.00
N ALA A 375 -39.30 -10.66 18.76
CA ALA A 375 -38.68 -11.38 17.67
C ALA A 375 -39.28 -12.79 17.59
N SER A 376 -39.74 -13.20 16.41
CA SER A 376 -40.23 -14.55 16.20
C SER A 376 -39.14 -15.54 16.66
N PRO A 377 -39.43 -16.50 17.56
CA PRO A 377 -38.42 -17.45 18.07
C PRO A 377 -37.76 -18.34 16.99
N ASN A 378 -38.27 -18.30 15.76
CA ASN A 378 -37.84 -19.10 14.63
C ASN A 378 -37.19 -18.29 13.49
N GLU A 379 -36.97 -16.98 13.66
CA GLU A 379 -36.25 -16.22 12.66
C GLU A 379 -34.74 -16.46 12.87
N PRO A 380 -34.03 -17.06 11.90
CA PRO A 380 -32.58 -17.20 12.02
C PRO A 380 -31.99 -15.81 12.23
N PRO A 381 -30.96 -15.65 13.09
CA PRO A 381 -30.37 -14.36 13.35
C PRO A 381 -30.03 -13.70 12.00
N PRO A 382 -30.34 -12.40 11.83
CA PRO A 382 -30.08 -11.72 10.56
C PRO A 382 -28.61 -11.93 10.22
N ALA A 383 -28.35 -12.43 9.00
CA ALA A 383 -26.99 -12.64 8.53
C ALA A 383 -26.19 -11.35 8.75
N SER A 384 -25.08 -11.45 9.47
CA SER A 384 -24.26 -10.30 9.81
C SER A 384 -23.84 -9.58 8.52
N ILE A 385 -24.37 -8.39 8.29
CA ILE A 385 -24.11 -7.61 7.07
C ILE A 385 -22.71 -7.04 7.15
N ILE A 386 -21.88 -7.32 6.14
CA ILE A 386 -20.53 -6.76 6.04
C ILE A 386 -20.65 -5.24 5.84
N GLN A 387 -20.10 -4.48 6.80
CA GLN A 387 -20.12 -3.03 6.80
C GLN A 387 -18.87 -2.42 6.14
N ASP A 388 -17.81 -3.20 5.98
CA ASP A 388 -16.61 -2.82 5.22
C ASP A 388 -16.96 -2.67 3.72
N PRO A 389 -16.97 -1.45 3.17
CA PRO A 389 -17.40 -1.22 1.79
C PRO A 389 -16.48 -1.86 0.75
N ALA A 390 -15.17 -1.96 1.04
CA ALA A 390 -14.19 -2.52 0.11
C ALA A 390 -14.32 -4.05 0.07
N LEU A 391 -14.44 -4.68 1.25
CA LEU A 391 -14.66 -6.12 1.34
C LEU A 391 -16.02 -6.54 0.77
N ALA A 392 -17.09 -5.80 1.08
CA ALA A 392 -18.41 -6.04 0.51
C ALA A 392 -18.36 -5.98 -1.02
N ARG A 393 -17.75 -4.92 -1.58
CA ARG A 393 -17.58 -4.79 -3.04
C ARG A 393 -16.78 -5.94 -3.64
N ALA A 394 -15.71 -6.39 -2.99
CA ALA A 394 -14.91 -7.52 -3.47
C ALA A 394 -15.72 -8.82 -3.52
N LEU A 395 -16.49 -9.10 -2.47
CA LEU A 395 -17.35 -10.28 -2.41
C LEU A 395 -18.47 -10.22 -3.46
N ASP A 396 -19.08 -9.06 -3.68
CA ASP A 396 -20.09 -8.87 -4.74
C ASP A 396 -19.52 -9.19 -6.12
N VAL A 397 -18.29 -8.74 -6.40
CA VAL A 397 -17.60 -9.03 -7.68
C VAL A 397 -17.34 -10.52 -7.83
N LEU A 398 -16.84 -11.18 -6.77
CA LEU A 398 -16.61 -12.63 -6.80
C LEU A 398 -17.90 -13.43 -7.01
N LYS A 399 -18.98 -13.04 -6.32
CA LYS A 399 -20.32 -13.63 -6.51
C LYS A 399 -20.82 -13.44 -7.93
N GLY A 400 -20.70 -12.23 -8.47
CA GLY A 400 -21.07 -11.94 -9.86
C GLY A 400 -20.28 -12.77 -10.87
N LEU A 401 -18.97 -12.92 -10.67
CA LEU A 401 -18.11 -13.77 -11.51
C LEU A 401 -18.50 -15.26 -11.42
N ALA A 402 -18.83 -15.74 -10.23
CA ALA A 402 -19.30 -17.12 -10.03
C ALA A 402 -20.63 -17.38 -10.75
N MET A 403 -21.58 -16.44 -10.67
CA MET A 403 -22.85 -16.52 -11.39
C MET A 403 -22.68 -16.46 -12.91
N ALA A 404 -21.78 -15.62 -13.42
CA ALA A 404 -21.50 -15.50 -14.85
C ALA A 404 -20.87 -16.77 -15.46
N LYS A 405 -20.08 -17.51 -14.65
CA LYS A 405 -19.46 -18.78 -15.05
C LYS A 405 -20.39 -19.99 -14.88
N ALA A 406 -21.49 -19.85 -14.15
CA ALA A 406 -22.44 -20.93 -13.99
C ALA A 406 -23.08 -21.28 -15.35
N PRO A 407 -23.22 -22.57 -15.71
CA PRO A 407 -23.87 -22.96 -16.96
C PRO A 407 -25.29 -22.41 -16.96
N ARG A 408 -25.64 -21.62 -17.99
CA ARG A 408 -27.03 -21.19 -18.22
C ARG A 408 -27.84 -22.46 -18.48
N ARG A 409 -28.81 -22.72 -17.60
CA ARG A 409 -29.75 -23.84 -17.75
C ARG A 409 -30.73 -23.59 -18.87
#